data_AF-A0A0D6MJ53-F1
#
_entry.id   AF-A0A0D6MJ53-F1
#
_cell.length_a   1.000
_cell.length_b   1.000
_cell.length_c   1.000
_cell.angle_alpha   90.00
_cell.angle_beta   90.00
_cell.angle_gamma   90.00
#
_symmetry.space_group_name_H-M   'P 1'
#
loop_
_entity.id
_entity.type
_entity.pdbx_description
1 polymer ?
#
loop_
_entity_poly.entity_id
_entity_poly.type
_entity_poly.pdbx_seq_one_letter_code
_entity_poly.pdbx_strand_id
1 'polypeptide(L)'
;MSNALDPRELKVLADILALVLEEHPGSSSNALDALRKRARRNAITGGALKNLFIAIAPEPPARTRARARADSAGSDGGMSTAARAQITTLTNDLRRLDRDLRTARAQGESLRAELDQTRMARATLQSQLSAMRNRAPLRNSLVAIAFVVGTLVGIASTQFVHRLELPPQTDNLPYLHP
;
A
#
# COMPACT_ATOMS: atom_id res chain seq x y z
N MET A 1 -47.04 -30.59 -4.02
CA MET A 1 -46.73 -30.05 -5.37
C MET A 1 -45.40 -29.34 -5.26
N SER A 2 -44.43 -29.74 -6.07
CA SER A 2 -43.06 -29.26 -6.05
C SER A 2 -42.99 -27.74 -6.23
N ASN A 3 -42.79 -27.00 -5.14
CA ASN A 3 -42.37 -25.60 -5.15
C ASN A 3 -40.88 -25.52 -5.56
N ALA A 4 -40.54 -26.10 -6.71
CA ALA A 4 -39.28 -25.79 -7.36
C ALA A 4 -39.46 -24.37 -7.92
N LEU A 5 -38.90 -23.39 -7.22
CA LEU A 5 -38.87 -22.00 -7.65
C LEU A 5 -38.30 -21.95 -9.06
N ASP A 6 -39.05 -21.39 -10.02
CA ASP A 6 -38.59 -21.29 -11.40
C ASP A 6 -37.34 -20.39 -11.42
N PRO A 7 -36.18 -20.90 -11.90
CA PRO A 7 -34.94 -20.12 -11.95
C PRO A 7 -35.09 -18.81 -12.73
N ARG A 8 -36.05 -18.75 -13.66
CA ARG A 8 -36.37 -17.52 -14.40
C ARG A 8 -36.99 -16.44 -13.51
N GLU A 9 -37.88 -16.84 -12.60
CA GLU A 9 -38.58 -15.93 -11.69
C GLU A 9 -37.65 -15.41 -10.57
N LEU A 10 -36.76 -16.28 -10.07
CA LEU A 10 -35.70 -15.90 -9.12
C LEU A 10 -34.74 -14.88 -9.71
N LYS A 11 -34.32 -15.08 -10.97
CA LYS A 11 -33.46 -14.14 -11.67
C LYS A 11 -34.12 -12.76 -11.82
N VAL A 12 -35.42 -12.74 -12.13
CA VAL A 12 -36.17 -11.48 -12.24
C VAL A 12 -36.27 -10.78 -10.88
N LEU A 13 -36.48 -11.51 -9.79
CA LEU A 13 -36.54 -10.94 -8.44
C LEU A 13 -35.19 -10.40 -7.94
N ALA A 14 -34.09 -11.10 -8.23
CA ALA A 14 -32.74 -10.65 -7.90
C ALA A 14 -32.35 -9.36 -8.66
N ASP A 15 -32.68 -9.28 -9.95
CA ASP A 15 -32.45 -8.10 -10.80
C ASP A 15 -33.33 -6.90 -10.37
N ILE A 16 -34.55 -7.18 -9.90
CA ILE A 16 -35.43 -6.18 -9.27
C ILE A 16 -34.86 -5.66 -7.95
N LEU A 17 -34.37 -6.54 -7.07
CA LEU A 17 -33.78 -6.15 -5.79
C LEU A 17 -32.48 -5.37 -5.99
N ALA A 18 -31.63 -5.80 -6.93
CA ALA A 18 -30.41 -5.08 -7.29
C ALA A 18 -30.73 -3.64 -7.71
N LEU A 19 -31.72 -3.46 -8.58
CA LEU A 19 -32.16 -2.14 -9.02
C LEU A 19 -32.67 -1.26 -7.86
N VAL A 20 -33.39 -1.85 -6.90
CA VAL A 20 -33.90 -1.13 -5.72
C VAL A 20 -32.80 -0.81 -4.70
N LEU A 21 -31.73 -1.61 -4.65
CA LEU A 21 -30.64 -1.45 -3.68
C LEU A 21 -29.50 -0.56 -4.21
N GLU A 22 -29.33 -0.45 -5.53
CA GLU A 22 -28.37 0.45 -6.18
C GLU A 22 -28.84 1.92 -6.24
N GLU A 23 -30.15 2.18 -6.21
CA GLU A 23 -30.67 3.56 -6.20
C GLU A 23 -30.59 4.19 -4.79
N HIS A 24 -29.95 5.37 -4.71
CA HIS A 24 -29.74 6.12 -3.47
C HIS A 24 -31.04 6.40 -2.69
N PRO A 25 -30.99 6.49 -1.33
CA PRO A 25 -32.16 6.73 -0.50
C PRO A 25 -32.83 8.07 -0.85
N GLY A 26 -33.91 8.00 -1.63
CA GLY A 26 -34.60 9.16 -2.20
C GLY A 26 -35.25 8.92 -3.57
N SER A 27 -34.87 7.85 -4.30
CA SER A 27 -35.38 7.51 -5.65
C SER A 27 -36.44 6.39 -5.67
N SER A 28 -37.19 6.21 -4.59
CA SER A 28 -38.12 5.07 -4.47
C SER A 28 -39.24 5.05 -5.53
N SER A 29 -39.68 6.21 -6.02
CA SER A 29 -40.71 6.30 -7.06
C SER A 29 -40.23 5.80 -8.43
N ASN A 30 -39.01 6.14 -8.83
CA ASN A 30 -38.43 5.70 -10.10
C ASN A 30 -38.13 4.19 -10.08
N ALA A 31 -37.60 3.67 -8.97
CA ALA A 31 -37.41 2.24 -8.75
C ALA A 31 -38.75 1.46 -8.84
N LEU A 32 -39.83 1.99 -8.24
CA LEU A 32 -41.16 1.36 -8.29
C LEU A 32 -41.78 1.37 -9.69
N ASP A 33 -41.58 2.44 -10.46
CA ASP A 33 -42.06 2.50 -11.85
C ASP A 33 -41.26 1.58 -12.78
N ALA A 34 -39.94 1.47 -12.58
CA ALA A 34 -39.10 0.50 -13.28
C ALA A 34 -39.50 -0.95 -12.94
N LEU A 35 -39.75 -1.21 -11.65
CA LEU A 35 -40.29 -2.48 -11.15
C LEU A 35 -41.63 -2.82 -11.81
N ARG A 36 -42.58 -1.87 -11.83
CA ARG A 36 -43.91 -2.06 -12.44
C ARG A 36 -43.81 -2.33 -13.94
N LYS A 37 -42.94 -1.62 -14.66
CA LYS A 37 -42.68 -1.85 -16.10
C LYS A 37 -42.08 -3.24 -16.35
N ARG A 38 -41.18 -3.71 -15.48
CA ARG A 38 -40.51 -5.01 -15.62
C ARG A 38 -41.40 -6.19 -15.23
N ALA A 39 -42.22 -6.04 -14.19
CA ALA A 39 -43.24 -7.01 -13.82
C ALA A 39 -44.29 -7.18 -14.93
N ARG A 40 -44.73 -6.07 -15.56
CA ARG A 40 -45.63 -6.11 -16.72
C ARG A 40 -45.02 -6.83 -17.92
N ARG A 41 -43.74 -6.56 -18.24
CA ARG A 41 -43.03 -7.26 -19.34
C ARG A 41 -42.93 -8.77 -19.13
N ASN A 42 -42.86 -9.22 -17.88
CA ASN A 42 -42.76 -10.63 -17.55
C ASN A 42 -44.09 -11.27 -17.11
N ALA A 43 -45.23 -10.57 -17.27
CA ALA A 43 -46.55 -11.03 -16.84
C ALA A 43 -46.65 -11.45 -15.36
N ILE A 44 -45.79 -10.89 -14.50
CA ILE A 44 -45.75 -11.21 -13.08
C ILE A 44 -46.77 -10.34 -12.35
N THR A 45 -47.72 -10.98 -11.67
CA THR A 45 -48.71 -10.30 -10.83
C THR A 45 -48.11 -9.95 -9.47
N GLY A 46 -48.64 -8.91 -8.80
CA GLY A 46 -48.20 -8.55 -7.45
C GLY A 46 -48.36 -9.69 -6.43
N GLY A 47 -49.36 -10.57 -6.64
CA GLY A 47 -49.55 -11.77 -5.82
C GLY A 47 -48.45 -12.82 -6.04
N ALA A 48 -48.04 -13.05 -7.28
CA ALA A 48 -46.93 -13.96 -7.60
C ALA A 48 -45.60 -13.43 -7.02
N LEU A 49 -45.34 -12.14 -7.16
CA LEU A 49 -44.14 -11.49 -6.60
C LEU A 49 -44.10 -11.61 -5.07
N LYS A 50 -45.24 -11.40 -4.40
CA LYS A 50 -45.39 -11.60 -2.95
C LYS A 50 -45.11 -13.06 -2.57
N ASN A 51 -45.64 -14.03 -3.32
CA ASN A 51 -45.42 -15.45 -3.03
C ASN A 51 -43.96 -15.86 -3.22
N LEU A 52 -43.26 -15.28 -4.20
CA LEU A 52 -41.83 -15.49 -4.40
C LEU A 52 -41.00 -14.90 -3.24
N PHE A 53 -41.34 -13.71 -2.77
CA PHE A 53 -40.69 -13.15 -1.58
C PHE A 53 -40.96 -13.98 -0.31
N ILE A 54 -42.18 -14.51 -0.15
CA ILE A 54 -42.52 -15.38 0.97
C ILE A 54 -41.77 -16.72 0.89
N ALA A 55 -41.59 -17.27 -0.33
CA ALA A 55 -40.91 -18.54 -0.54
C ALA A 55 -39.37 -18.44 -0.40
N ILE A 56 -38.80 -17.25 -0.63
CA ILE A 56 -37.35 -16.99 -0.51
C ILE A 56 -36.98 -16.54 0.91
N ALA A 57 -37.91 -15.94 1.65
CA ALA A 57 -37.68 -15.60 3.06
C ALA A 57 -37.52 -16.90 3.89
N PRO A 58 -36.46 -17.05 4.69
CA PRO A 58 -36.40 -18.09 5.71
C PRO A 58 -37.60 -17.91 6.64
N GLU A 59 -38.45 -18.93 6.75
CA GLU A 59 -39.77 -18.89 7.41
C GLU A 59 -39.88 -17.88 8.57
N PRO A 60 -40.60 -16.75 8.40
CA PRO A 60 -41.11 -16.02 9.55
C PRO A 60 -42.25 -16.86 10.16
N PRO A 61 -42.31 -17.03 11.50
CA PRO A 61 -43.28 -17.94 12.11
C PRO A 61 -44.69 -17.53 11.70
N ALA A 62 -45.35 -18.45 10.99
CA ALA A 62 -46.73 -18.28 10.57
C ALA A 62 -47.58 -17.98 11.82
N ARG A 63 -48.17 -16.78 11.87
CA ARG A 63 -49.26 -16.50 12.80
C ARG A 63 -50.49 -17.27 12.32
N THR A 64 -50.48 -18.60 12.48
CA THR A 64 -51.68 -19.42 12.40
C THR A 64 -52.47 -19.23 13.69
N ARG A 65 -53.57 -18.48 13.55
CA ARG A 65 -54.64 -18.46 14.54
C ARG A 65 -55.06 -19.90 14.84
N ALA A 66 -54.96 -20.27 16.12
CA ALA A 66 -55.74 -21.28 16.82
C ALA A 66 -55.91 -22.66 16.15
N ARG A 67 -55.03 -23.60 16.50
CA ARG A 67 -55.35 -24.97 17.02
C ARG A 67 -54.18 -25.91 16.76
N ALA A 68 -53.35 -26.09 17.79
CA ALA A 68 -52.66 -27.34 18.12
C ALA A 68 -51.78 -27.07 19.35
N ARG A 69 -52.42 -26.92 20.52
CA ARG A 69 -51.73 -27.09 21.79
C ARG A 69 -51.49 -28.60 21.94
N ALA A 70 -50.30 -29.10 21.62
CA ALA A 70 -49.82 -30.39 22.18
C ALA A 70 -48.36 -30.75 21.87
N ASP A 71 -47.72 -30.35 20.75
CA ASP A 71 -46.49 -31.04 20.31
C ASP A 71 -45.19 -30.19 20.25
N SER A 72 -45.17 -28.95 20.73
CA SER A 72 -44.01 -28.04 20.54
C SER A 72 -43.10 -27.86 21.76
N ALA A 73 -43.04 -28.82 22.69
CA ALA A 73 -42.17 -28.68 23.88
C ALA A 73 -40.72 -29.20 23.66
N GLY A 74 -40.42 -29.87 22.54
CA GLY A 74 -39.13 -30.55 22.33
C GLY A 74 -38.19 -29.96 21.28
N SER A 75 -38.67 -29.16 20.31
CA SER A 75 -37.86 -28.76 19.14
C SER A 75 -37.34 -27.32 19.15
N ASP A 76 -37.93 -26.42 19.93
CA ASP A 76 -37.56 -24.99 19.96
C ASP A 76 -36.28 -24.71 20.78
N GLY A 77 -35.92 -25.64 21.69
CA GLY A 77 -34.65 -25.61 22.42
C GLY A 77 -33.42 -25.92 21.56
N GLY A 78 -33.58 -26.69 20.48
CA GLY A 78 -32.49 -27.09 19.58
C GLY A 78 -32.08 -25.97 18.61
N MET A 79 -33.05 -25.25 18.05
CA MET A 79 -32.79 -24.14 17.12
C MET A 79 -32.15 -22.94 17.85
N SER A 80 -32.60 -22.64 19.07
CA SER A 80 -32.05 -21.56 19.90
C SER A 80 -30.64 -21.88 20.43
N THR A 81 -30.31 -23.15 20.68
CA THR A 81 -28.95 -23.57 21.06
C THR A 81 -27.98 -23.53 19.88
N ALA A 82 -28.40 -23.92 18.67
CA ALA A 82 -27.60 -23.78 17.45
C ALA A 82 -27.27 -22.31 17.14
N ALA A 83 -28.24 -21.40 17.24
CA ALA A 83 -28.01 -19.97 17.04
C ALA A 83 -27.04 -19.40 18.08
N ARG A 84 -27.15 -19.81 19.35
CA ARG A 84 -26.20 -19.41 20.41
C ARG A 84 -24.78 -19.93 20.14
N ALA A 85 -24.65 -21.17 19.68
CA ALA A 85 -23.36 -21.74 19.30
C ALA A 85 -22.73 -21.00 18.10
N GLN A 86 -23.53 -20.57 17.14
CA GLN A 86 -23.04 -19.78 16.02
C GLN A 86 -22.55 -18.40 16.48
N ILE A 87 -23.29 -17.74 17.39
CA ILE A 87 -22.89 -16.44 17.96
C ILE A 87 -21.57 -16.57 18.73
N THR A 88 -21.38 -17.63 19.51
CA THR A 88 -20.13 -17.83 20.25
C THR A 88 -18.95 -18.08 19.32
N THR A 89 -19.15 -18.87 18.25
CA THR A 89 -18.12 -19.06 17.20
C THR A 89 -17.76 -17.74 16.53
N LEU A 90 -18.75 -16.98 16.06
CA LEU A 90 -18.52 -15.67 15.43
C LEU A 90 -17.82 -14.70 16.38
N THR A 91 -18.18 -14.71 17.67
CA THR A 91 -17.51 -13.88 18.68
C THR A 91 -16.06 -14.28 18.89
N ASN A 92 -15.76 -15.58 18.88
CA ASN A 92 -14.40 -16.09 19.01
C ASN A 92 -13.57 -15.75 17.77
N ASP A 93 -14.15 -15.86 16.57
CA ASP A 93 -13.51 -15.47 15.31
C ASP A 93 -13.22 -13.97 15.29
N LEU A 94 -14.15 -13.14 15.73
CA LEU A 94 -13.96 -11.69 15.81
C LEU A 94 -12.84 -11.31 16.79
N ARG A 95 -12.75 -12.01 17.93
CA ARG A 95 -11.63 -11.85 18.89
C ARG A 95 -10.31 -12.33 18.30
N ARG A 96 -10.31 -13.39 17.50
CA ARG A 96 -9.10 -13.89 16.83
C ARG A 96 -8.63 -12.90 15.78
N LEU A 97 -9.53 -12.42 14.92
CA LEU A 97 -9.26 -11.39 13.93
C LEU A 97 -8.75 -10.11 14.58
N ASP A 98 -9.32 -9.66 15.70
CA ASP A 98 -8.81 -8.48 16.41
C ASP A 98 -7.35 -8.68 16.90
N ARG A 99 -7.02 -9.86 17.41
CA ARG A 99 -5.63 -10.18 17.79
C ARG A 99 -4.72 -10.18 16.56
N ASP A 100 -5.14 -10.82 15.47
CA ASP A 100 -4.36 -10.90 14.22
C ASP A 100 -4.14 -9.51 13.61
N LEU A 101 -5.14 -8.62 13.71
CA LEU A 101 -5.03 -7.24 13.24
C LEU A 101 -4.05 -6.44 14.11
N ARG A 102 -4.07 -6.63 15.43
CA ARG A 102 -3.08 -6.01 16.34
C ARG A 102 -1.67 -6.52 16.08
N THR A 103 -1.48 -7.82 15.89
CA THR A 103 -0.15 -8.39 15.58
C THR A 103 0.36 -7.90 14.24
N ALA A 104 -0.48 -7.86 13.20
CA ALA A 104 -0.12 -7.33 11.89
C ALA A 104 0.26 -5.83 11.96
N ARG A 105 -0.46 -5.03 12.76
CA ARG A 105 -0.09 -3.62 13.00
C ARG A 105 1.26 -3.50 13.71
N ALA A 106 1.50 -4.29 14.76
CA ALA A 106 2.77 -4.28 15.47
C ALA A 106 3.95 -4.68 14.56
N GLN A 107 3.76 -5.67 13.68
CA GLN A 107 4.74 -6.02 12.65
C GLN A 107 4.95 -4.88 11.65
N GLY A 108 3.88 -4.21 11.22
CA GLY A 108 3.97 -3.04 10.33
C GLY A 108 4.78 -1.90 10.97
N GLU A 109 4.60 -1.66 12.26
CA GLU A 109 5.37 -0.68 13.03
C GLU A 109 6.83 -1.07 13.18
N SER A 110 7.13 -2.36 13.44
CA SER A 110 8.52 -2.84 13.55
C SER A 110 9.26 -2.72 12.21
N LEU A 111 8.62 -3.10 11.09
CA LEU A 111 9.21 -2.95 9.75
C LEU A 111 9.47 -1.47 9.41
N ARG A 112 8.56 -0.57 9.80
CA ARG A 112 8.77 0.88 9.61
C ARG A 112 9.97 1.37 10.43
N ALA A 113 10.10 0.93 11.68
CA ALA A 113 11.24 1.28 12.52
C ALA A 113 12.57 0.79 11.91
N GLU A 114 12.62 -0.44 11.38
CA GLU A 114 13.79 -0.96 10.67
C GLU A 114 14.14 -0.14 9.41
N LEU A 115 13.13 0.25 8.63
CA LEU A 115 13.33 1.10 7.45
C LEU A 115 13.87 2.48 7.83
N ASP A 116 13.40 3.07 8.92
CA ASP A 116 13.90 4.37 9.38
C ASP A 116 15.33 4.24 9.92
N GLN A 117 15.65 3.18 10.66
CA GLN A 117 17.03 2.91 11.09
C GLN A 117 17.97 2.73 9.91
N THR A 118 17.57 1.97 8.88
CA THR A 118 18.41 1.78 7.68
C THR A 118 18.56 3.07 6.87
N ARG A 119 17.54 3.91 6.80
CA ARG A 119 17.62 5.25 6.18
C ARG A 119 18.59 6.15 6.92
N MET A 120 18.52 6.19 8.25
CA MET A 120 19.47 6.95 9.06
C MET A 120 20.89 6.44 8.89
N ALA A 121 21.11 5.12 8.92
CA ALA A 121 22.41 4.51 8.68
C ALA A 121 22.97 4.83 7.28
N ARG A 122 22.12 4.86 6.24
CA ARG A 122 22.53 5.30 4.91
C ARG A 122 22.92 6.77 4.87
N ALA A 123 22.13 7.63 5.53
CA ALA A 123 22.42 9.06 5.58
C ALA A 123 23.75 9.34 6.31
N THR A 124 24.03 8.64 7.41
CA THR A 124 25.31 8.78 8.14
C THR A 124 26.49 8.26 7.32
N LEU A 125 26.35 7.13 6.61
CA LEU A 125 27.42 6.64 5.73
C LEU A 125 27.64 7.60 4.55
N GLN A 126 26.59 8.15 3.96
CA GLN A 126 26.71 9.10 2.86
C GLN A 126 27.35 10.41 3.30
N SER A 127 27.06 10.89 4.52
CA SER A 127 27.74 12.07 5.07
C SER A 127 29.22 11.80 5.37
N GLN A 128 29.56 10.60 5.85
CA GLN A 128 30.96 10.19 6.04
C GLN A 128 31.71 10.10 4.70
N LEU A 129 31.10 9.48 3.68
CA LEU A 129 31.71 9.35 2.35
C LEU A 129 31.90 10.71 1.68
N SER A 130 30.94 11.63 1.81
CA SER A 130 31.08 12.99 1.29
C SER A 130 32.15 13.79 2.03
N ALA A 131 32.25 13.65 3.36
CA ALA A 131 33.33 14.25 4.14
C ALA A 131 34.72 13.71 3.75
N MET A 132 34.84 12.40 3.50
CA MET A 132 36.08 11.79 3.01
C MET A 132 36.41 12.24 1.58
N ARG A 133 35.40 12.29 0.69
CA ARG A 133 35.59 12.73 -0.70
C ARG A 133 36.08 14.18 -0.78
N ASN A 134 35.60 15.07 0.09
CA ASN A 134 36.07 16.46 0.13
C ASN A 134 37.48 16.64 0.71
N ARG A 135 38.02 15.68 1.48
CA ARG A 135 39.40 15.74 2.00
C ARG A 135 40.46 15.29 0.99
N ALA A 136 40.13 14.37 0.09
CA ALA A 136 41.07 13.84 -0.90
C ALA A 136 41.65 14.88 -1.87
N PRO A 137 40.87 15.82 -2.47
CA PRO A 137 41.42 16.75 -3.45
C PRO A 137 42.38 17.77 -2.81
N LEU A 138 42.15 18.18 -1.56
CA LEU A 138 42.99 19.18 -0.88
C LEU A 138 44.43 18.70 -0.68
N ARG A 139 44.60 17.40 -0.34
CA ARG A 139 45.94 16.84 -0.17
C ARG A 139 46.68 16.75 -1.50
N ASN A 140 46.00 16.32 -2.56
CA ASN A 140 46.61 16.21 -3.89
C ASN A 140 46.92 17.60 -4.47
N SER A 141 46.07 18.61 -4.26
CA SER A 141 46.36 19.98 -4.69
C SER A 141 47.53 20.58 -3.92
N LEU A 142 47.65 20.32 -2.61
CA LEU A 142 48.80 20.79 -1.81
C LEU A 142 50.12 20.18 -2.30
N VAL A 143 50.14 18.87 -2.59
CA VAL A 143 51.33 18.20 -3.15
C VAL A 143 51.68 18.76 -4.53
N ALA A 144 50.69 18.99 -5.39
CA ALA A 144 50.91 19.59 -6.70
C ALA A 144 51.49 21.02 -6.60
N ILE A 145 50.92 21.86 -5.72
CA ILE A 145 51.43 23.21 -5.47
C ILE A 145 52.85 23.17 -4.92
N ALA A 146 53.13 22.30 -3.93
CA ALA A 146 54.46 22.15 -3.38
C ALA A 146 55.49 21.71 -4.44
N PHE A 147 55.11 20.83 -5.37
CA PHE A 147 55.97 20.42 -6.47
C PHE A 147 56.25 21.57 -7.45
N VAL A 148 55.24 22.36 -7.81
CA VAL A 148 55.39 23.54 -8.68
C VAL A 148 56.28 24.61 -8.03
N VAL A 149 56.06 24.90 -6.75
CA VAL A 149 56.89 25.85 -6.01
C VAL A 149 58.33 25.33 -5.87
N GLY A 150 58.51 24.05 -5.55
CA GLY A 150 59.82 23.42 -5.42
C GLY A 150 60.62 23.47 -6.73
N THR A 151 59.99 23.19 -7.86
CA THR A 151 60.63 23.28 -9.18
C THR A 151 61.02 24.70 -9.55
N LEU A 152 60.15 25.69 -9.30
CA LEU A 152 60.47 27.11 -9.51
C LEU A 152 61.66 27.57 -8.67
N VAL A 153 61.67 27.22 -7.38
CA VAL A 153 62.80 27.54 -6.47
C VAL A 153 64.07 26.84 -6.93
N GLY A 154 64.00 25.58 -7.36
CA GLY A 154 65.14 24.83 -7.90
C GLY A 154 65.72 25.45 -9.17
N ILE A 155 64.87 25.92 -10.10
CA ILE A 155 65.34 26.61 -11.31
C ILE A 155 66.02 27.94 -10.94
N ALA A 156 65.42 28.71 -10.03
CA ALA A 156 65.97 29.99 -9.57
C ALA A 156 67.32 29.83 -8.85
N SER A 157 67.45 28.83 -7.98
CA SER A 157 68.71 28.55 -7.28
C SER A 157 69.80 28.09 -8.23
N THR A 158 69.47 27.27 -9.24
CA THR A 158 70.44 26.83 -10.26
C THR A 158 70.96 28.01 -11.08
N GLN A 159 70.08 28.93 -11.48
CA GLN A 159 70.47 30.16 -12.19
C GLN A 159 71.35 31.08 -11.32
N PHE A 160 71.09 31.14 -10.01
CA PHE A 160 71.87 31.93 -9.08
C PHE A 160 73.30 31.39 -8.91
N VAL A 161 73.46 30.07 -8.79
CA VAL A 161 74.78 29.43 -8.69
C VAL A 161 75.59 29.60 -9.97
N HIS A 162 74.97 29.39 -11.15
CA HIS A 162 75.67 29.67 -12.41
C HIS A 162 76.11 31.12 -12.54
N ARG A 163 75.33 32.09 -12.06
CA ARG A 163 75.77 33.50 -12.06
C ARG A 163 76.95 33.78 -11.12
N LEU A 164 77.15 32.97 -10.08
CA LEU A 164 78.28 33.09 -9.16
C LEU A 164 79.53 32.34 -9.66
N GLU A 165 79.37 31.29 -10.45
CA GLU A 165 80.48 30.45 -10.95
C GLU A 165 80.95 30.80 -12.37
N LEU A 166 80.29 31.70 -13.11
CA LEU A 166 80.81 32.13 -14.41
C LEU A 166 82.14 32.90 -14.23
N PRO A 167 83.27 32.41 -14.77
CA PRO A 167 84.49 33.21 -14.86
C PRO A 167 84.28 34.34 -15.88
N PRO A 168 84.89 35.53 -15.70
CA PRO A 168 84.82 36.58 -16.70
C PRO A 168 85.40 36.08 -18.01
N GLN A 169 84.58 36.04 -19.07
CA GLN A 169 85.07 35.87 -20.43
C GLN A 169 85.93 37.09 -20.75
N THR A 170 87.25 36.91 -20.68
CA THR A 170 88.19 37.85 -21.30
C THR A 170 88.17 37.58 -22.80
N ASP A 171 87.55 38.48 -23.55
CA ASP A 171 87.73 38.63 -24.99
C ASP A 171 89.20 38.97 -25.27
N ASN A 172 90.03 37.93 -25.33
CA ASN A 172 91.39 38.04 -25.83
C ASN A 172 91.34 37.71 -27.32
N LEU A 173 90.83 38.65 -28.12
CA LEU A 173 91.07 38.65 -29.56
C LEU A 173 92.59 38.83 -29.77
N PRO A 174 93.32 37.81 -30.27
CA PRO A 174 94.71 37.99 -30.61
C PRO A 174 94.74 38.78 -31.91
N TYR A 175 95.29 40.00 -31.86
CA TYR A 175 95.76 40.70 -33.04
C TYR A 175 96.76 39.81 -33.77
N LEU A 176 96.29 39.10 -34.80
CA LEU A 176 97.11 38.48 -35.84
C LEU A 176 97.44 39.59 -36.85
N HIS A 177 98.63 40.19 -36.70
CA HIS A 177 99.40 40.77 -37.81
C HIS A 177 99.87 39.60 -38.71
N PRO A 178 100.12 39.79 -40.02
CA PRO A 178 100.93 40.86 -40.61
C PRO A 178 100.19 41.83 -41.54
#